data_AF-A0A962MA14-F1
#
_entry.id   AF-A0A962MA14-F1
#
_cell.length_a   1.000
_cell.length_b   1.000
_cell.length_c   1.000
_cell.angle_alpha   90.00
_cell.angle_beta   90.00
_cell.angle_gamma   90.00
#
_symmetry.space_group_name_H-M   'P 1'
#
loop_
_entity.id
_entity.type
_entity.pdbx_description
1 polymer ?
#
loop_
_entity_poly.entity_id
_entity_poly.type
_entity_poly.pdbx_seq_one_letter_code
_entity_poly.pdbx_strand_id
1 'polypeptide(L)'
;KEKALLSVLLILQFKFFSSLLSHYFPFKADEATALATYAALSKKYAIKQHGNWLNVLINRSQNIISEDSIHINTITNFDTDEDIFYMISDIQGRLKEMVKKIWAVFAEIREMNVKILSTGGTIELDGKTVIRDISNELASRRRYINEVIKERNRFVKPELVSVITSAMYTMPEQVLFNTLNYIVDNYNDKRVTSLIDETLLHAFEYLNSDRRAKAAMDDILQLITKLRALYMASRSSDPGLLKMRELGESIVKSATVGRSAAVIASVRTGLLLYIVLRTFSMKHYG
;
A
#
# COMPACT_ATOMS: atom_id res chain seq x y z
N LYS A 1 34.90 -22.13 -14.02
CA LYS A 1 35.51 -20.94 -13.38
C LYS A 1 34.43 -20.05 -12.75
N GLU A 2 33.51 -19.49 -13.52
CA GLU A 2 32.45 -18.58 -13.03
C GLU A 2 31.56 -19.14 -11.90
N LYS A 3 31.07 -20.38 -12.04
CA LYS A 3 30.29 -21.05 -10.97
C LYS A 3 31.05 -21.15 -9.64
N ALA A 4 32.36 -21.36 -9.70
CA ALA A 4 33.19 -21.42 -8.50
C ALA A 4 33.31 -20.04 -7.84
N LEU A 5 33.55 -18.99 -8.63
CA LEU A 5 33.58 -17.59 -8.15
C LEU A 5 32.27 -17.20 -7.47
N LEU A 6 31.14 -17.50 -8.12
CA LEU A 6 29.81 -17.23 -7.58
C LEU A 6 29.57 -17.96 -6.26
N SER A 7 29.99 -19.23 -6.17
CA SER A 7 29.82 -20.05 -4.97
C SER A 7 30.65 -19.52 -3.80
N VAL A 8 31.91 -19.15 -4.04
CA VAL A 8 32.79 -18.58 -3.01
C VAL A 8 32.23 -17.26 -2.47
N LEU A 9 31.77 -16.37 -3.36
CA LEU A 9 31.16 -15.11 -2.94
C LEU A 9 29.83 -15.29 -2.22
N LEU A 10 29.02 -16.27 -2.62
CA LEU A 10 27.81 -16.63 -1.89
C LEU A 10 28.13 -17.09 -0.47
N ILE A 11 29.12 -17.96 -0.29
CA ILE A 11 29.56 -18.43 1.03
C ILE A 11 30.02 -17.24 1.89
N LEU A 12 30.83 -16.35 1.33
CA LEU A 12 31.29 -15.13 2.01
C LEU A 12 30.12 -14.25 2.43
N GLN A 13 29.19 -13.96 1.51
CA GLN A 13 28.03 -13.14 1.79
C GLN A 13 27.08 -13.81 2.80
N PHE A 14 26.90 -15.13 2.77
CA PHE A 14 26.13 -15.85 3.80
C PHE A 14 26.73 -15.69 5.19
N LYS A 15 28.06 -15.78 5.32
CA LYS A 15 28.76 -15.55 6.58
C LYS A 15 28.55 -14.14 7.11
N PHE A 16 28.61 -13.12 6.26
CA PHE A 16 28.30 -11.74 6.67
C PHE A 16 26.83 -11.56 7.01
N PHE A 17 25.94 -12.11 6.19
CA PHE A 17 24.52 -11.94 6.33
C PHE A 17 23.98 -12.61 7.60
N SER A 18 24.42 -13.82 7.93
CA SER A 18 24.02 -14.52 9.17
C SER A 18 24.50 -13.78 10.42
N SER A 19 25.72 -13.24 10.40
CA SER A 19 26.25 -12.39 11.47
C SER A 19 25.42 -11.10 11.65
N LEU A 20 25.06 -10.44 10.54
CA LEU A 20 24.21 -9.26 10.56
C LEU A 20 22.80 -9.58 11.09
N LEU A 21 22.19 -10.68 10.64
CA LEU A 21 20.89 -11.11 11.13
C LEU A 21 20.92 -11.36 12.64
N SER A 22 21.95 -12.03 13.14
CA SER A 22 22.11 -12.29 14.58
C SER A 22 22.28 -11.00 15.38
N HIS A 23 22.99 -10.01 14.82
CA HIS A 23 23.19 -8.70 15.47
C HIS A 23 21.90 -7.86 15.51
N TYR A 24 21.19 -7.74 14.38
CA TYR A 24 19.98 -6.89 14.29
C TYR A 24 18.72 -7.58 14.85
N PHE A 25 18.70 -8.91 14.85
CA PHE A 25 17.60 -9.74 15.34
C PHE A 25 18.14 -10.74 16.39
N PRO A 26 18.63 -10.24 17.55
CA PRO A 26 19.19 -11.09 18.59
C PRO A 26 18.15 -12.06 19.17
N PHE A 27 16.88 -11.67 19.10
CA PHE A 27 15.73 -12.54 19.34
C PHE A 27 15.02 -12.78 18.01
N LYS A 28 14.49 -13.99 17.82
CA LYS A 28 13.70 -14.32 16.63
C LYS A 28 12.58 -13.27 16.48
N ALA A 29 12.55 -12.62 15.33
CA ALA A 29 11.44 -11.76 14.97
C ALA A 29 10.15 -12.59 14.96
N ASP A 30 9.08 -12.06 15.54
CA ASP A 30 7.77 -12.68 15.39
C ASP A 30 7.35 -12.61 13.91
N GLU A 31 6.76 -13.71 13.43
CA GLU A 31 6.42 -13.88 12.02
C GLU A 31 5.48 -12.77 11.52
N ALA A 32 4.55 -12.33 12.37
CA ALA A 32 3.61 -11.26 12.05
C ALA A 32 4.30 -9.92 11.77
N THR A 33 5.19 -9.47 12.66
CA THR A 33 5.97 -8.24 12.48
C THR A 33 6.91 -8.37 11.28
N ALA A 34 7.49 -9.56 11.03
CA ALA A 34 8.33 -9.80 9.87
C ALA A 34 7.54 -9.71 8.54
N LEU A 35 6.35 -10.30 8.48
CA LEU A 35 5.45 -10.24 7.32
C LEU A 35 4.94 -8.82 7.07
N ALA A 36 4.52 -8.11 8.13
CA ALA A 36 4.11 -6.72 8.05
C ALA A 36 5.25 -5.82 7.56
N THR A 37 6.47 -6.06 8.06
CA THR A 37 7.68 -5.39 7.59
C THR A 37 7.88 -5.63 6.12
N TYR A 38 7.86 -6.88 5.67
CA TYR A 38 8.00 -7.22 4.26
C TYR A 38 6.92 -6.57 3.39
N ALA A 39 5.67 -6.52 3.84
CA ALA A 39 4.56 -5.88 3.13
C ALA A 39 4.78 -4.37 2.94
N ALA A 40 5.26 -3.68 3.98
CA ALA A 40 5.52 -2.23 3.97
C ALA A 40 6.71 -1.80 3.09
N LEU A 41 7.60 -2.72 2.73
CA LEU A 41 8.71 -2.40 1.82
C LEU A 41 8.19 -2.06 0.41
N SER A 42 8.73 -1.02 -0.22
CA SER A 42 8.47 -0.75 -1.63
C SER A 42 9.44 -1.50 -2.55
N LYS A 43 9.23 -1.42 -3.88
CA LYS A 43 10.14 -2.02 -4.88
C LYS A 43 11.56 -1.44 -4.86
N LYS A 44 11.86 -0.42 -4.04
CA LYS A 44 13.23 0.09 -3.82
C LYS A 44 14.12 -0.89 -3.03
N TYR A 45 13.54 -1.85 -2.31
CA TYR A 45 14.30 -2.85 -1.54
C TYR A 45 14.57 -4.09 -2.41
N ALA A 46 15.82 -4.54 -2.45
CA ALA A 46 16.24 -5.70 -3.26
C ALA A 46 15.41 -6.96 -2.96
N ILE A 47 15.04 -7.19 -1.70
CA ILE A 47 14.21 -8.34 -1.30
C ILE A 47 12.80 -8.33 -1.92
N LYS A 48 12.26 -7.14 -2.27
CA LYS A 48 10.99 -6.99 -2.99
C LYS A 48 11.15 -7.17 -4.50
N GLN A 49 12.34 -6.90 -5.03
CA GLN A 49 12.64 -7.10 -6.46
C GLN A 49 12.92 -8.58 -6.77
N HIS A 50 13.67 -9.25 -5.89
CA HIS A 50 14.16 -10.61 -6.10
C HIS A 50 13.37 -11.68 -5.33
N GLY A 51 12.39 -11.27 -4.51
CA GLY A 51 11.46 -12.15 -3.80
C GLY A 51 12.01 -12.75 -2.50
N ASN A 52 13.20 -13.33 -2.53
CA ASN A 52 13.83 -13.98 -1.37
C ASN A 52 15.32 -13.64 -1.23
N TRP A 53 15.88 -13.88 -0.03
CA TRP A 53 17.26 -13.49 0.28
C TRP A 53 18.30 -14.27 -0.52
N LEU A 54 18.03 -15.53 -0.86
CA LEU A 54 18.92 -16.31 -1.72
C LEU A 54 19.08 -15.63 -3.08
N ASN A 55 17.99 -15.21 -3.72
CA ASN A 55 18.01 -14.51 -5.00
C ASN A 55 18.72 -13.16 -4.91
N VAL A 56 18.55 -12.42 -3.81
CA VAL A 56 19.29 -11.17 -3.55
C VAL A 56 20.78 -11.44 -3.48
N LEU A 57 21.21 -12.45 -2.72
CA LEU A 57 22.63 -12.77 -2.56
C LEU A 57 23.24 -13.29 -3.87
N ILE A 58 22.49 -14.07 -4.65
CA ILE A 58 22.90 -14.50 -6.00
C ILE A 58 23.12 -13.29 -6.91
N ASN A 59 22.12 -12.39 -7.00
CA ASN A 59 22.23 -11.20 -7.83
C ASN A 59 23.41 -10.31 -7.41
N ARG A 60 23.63 -10.14 -6.10
CA ARG A 60 24.79 -9.40 -5.59
C ARG A 60 26.11 -10.07 -5.95
N SER A 61 26.22 -11.38 -5.79
CA SER A 61 27.45 -12.11 -6.15
C SER A 61 27.74 -11.98 -7.65
N GLN A 62 26.71 -11.99 -8.50
CA GLN A 62 26.84 -11.75 -9.95
C GLN A 62 27.36 -10.35 -10.25
N ASN A 63 26.80 -9.31 -9.60
CA ASN A 63 27.27 -7.93 -9.77
C ASN A 63 28.69 -7.69 -9.24
N ILE A 64 29.18 -8.51 -8.31
CA ILE A 64 30.56 -8.37 -7.79
C ILE A 64 31.58 -8.92 -8.80
N ILE A 65 31.23 -10.00 -9.52
CA ILE A 65 32.11 -10.67 -10.49
C ILE A 65 31.89 -10.20 -11.94
N SER A 66 30.99 -9.25 -12.16
CA SER A 66 30.75 -8.73 -13.50
C SER A 66 31.95 -7.92 -14.00
N GLU A 67 32.11 -7.85 -15.32
CA GLU A 67 33.25 -7.17 -15.95
C GLU A 67 33.28 -5.66 -15.67
N ASP A 68 32.11 -5.06 -15.38
CA ASP A 68 31.93 -3.67 -15.00
C ASP A 68 32.07 -3.42 -13.49
N SER A 69 32.32 -4.46 -12.69
CA SER A 69 32.50 -4.34 -11.25
C SER A 69 33.81 -3.65 -10.91
N ILE A 70 33.75 -2.70 -9.98
CA ILE A 70 34.94 -2.05 -9.42
C ILE A 70 35.91 -3.03 -8.75
N HIS A 71 35.44 -4.24 -8.39
CA HIS A 71 36.20 -5.26 -7.68
C HIS A 71 36.78 -6.33 -8.61
N ILE A 72 36.49 -6.31 -9.92
CA ILE A 72 36.88 -7.40 -10.84
C ILE A 72 38.41 -7.55 -10.96
N ASN A 73 39.13 -6.43 -10.96
CA ASN A 73 40.59 -6.43 -11.02
C ASN A 73 41.20 -7.05 -9.76
N THR A 74 40.67 -6.69 -8.58
CA THR A 74 41.09 -7.26 -7.29
C THR A 74 40.82 -8.76 -7.22
N ILE A 75 39.68 -9.23 -7.74
CA ILE A 75 39.34 -10.66 -7.80
C ILE A 75 40.27 -11.43 -8.76
N THR A 76 40.66 -10.79 -9.85
CA THR A 76 41.48 -11.43 -10.89
C THR A 76 42.94 -11.53 -10.50
N ASN A 77 43.48 -10.45 -9.92
CA ASN A 77 44.90 -10.31 -9.64
C ASN A 77 45.25 -10.73 -8.21
N PHE A 78 44.45 -10.31 -7.23
CA PHE A 78 44.63 -10.68 -5.80
C PHE A 78 46.02 -10.34 -5.23
N ASP A 79 46.61 -9.22 -5.67
CA ASP A 79 48.02 -8.89 -5.40
C ASP A 79 48.25 -7.95 -4.20
N THR A 80 47.28 -7.07 -3.89
CA THR A 80 47.43 -5.98 -2.92
C THR A 80 46.50 -6.16 -1.73
N ASP A 81 47.07 -6.29 -0.53
CA ASP A 81 46.31 -6.45 0.73
C ASP A 81 45.31 -5.31 0.95
N GLU A 82 45.66 -4.08 0.55
CA GLU A 82 44.79 -2.91 0.67
C GLU A 82 43.52 -3.04 -0.18
N ASP A 83 43.65 -3.42 -1.46
CA ASP A 83 42.50 -3.57 -2.36
C ASP A 83 41.64 -4.77 -1.95
N ILE A 84 42.27 -5.87 -1.52
CA ILE A 84 41.56 -7.04 -1.00
C ILE A 84 40.76 -6.67 0.24
N PHE A 85 41.35 -5.94 1.18
CA PHE A 85 40.68 -5.45 2.37
C PHE A 85 39.53 -4.50 2.04
N TYR A 86 39.74 -3.58 1.10
CA TYR A 86 38.72 -2.65 0.63
C TYR A 86 37.52 -3.39 0.01
N MET A 87 37.78 -4.35 -0.89
CA MET A 87 36.75 -5.16 -1.52
C MET A 87 35.89 -5.89 -0.49
N ILE A 88 36.52 -6.61 0.45
CA ILE A 88 35.81 -7.35 1.50
C ILE A 88 34.97 -6.40 2.36
N SER A 89 35.54 -5.25 2.72
CA SER A 89 34.88 -4.23 3.54
C SER A 89 33.67 -3.60 2.84
N ASP A 90 33.77 -3.29 1.55
CA ASP A 90 32.66 -2.74 0.75
C ASP A 90 31.53 -3.77 0.60
N ILE A 91 31.85 -5.04 0.32
CA ILE A 91 30.86 -6.13 0.22
C ILE A 91 30.08 -6.26 1.53
N GLN A 92 30.78 -6.29 2.67
CA GLN A 92 30.16 -6.35 3.99
C GLN A 92 29.35 -5.08 4.30
N GLY A 93 29.89 -3.90 4.00
CA GLY A 93 29.27 -2.60 4.27
C GLY A 93 27.95 -2.44 3.53
N ARG A 94 27.90 -2.79 2.24
CA ARG A 94 26.66 -2.76 1.44
C ARG A 94 25.61 -3.73 1.97
N LEU A 95 26.00 -4.94 2.39
CA LEU A 95 25.08 -5.88 3.05
C LEU A 95 24.55 -5.32 4.36
N LYS A 96 25.41 -4.72 5.20
CA LYS A 96 25.03 -4.09 6.46
C LYS A 96 24.00 -2.99 6.24
N GLU A 97 24.22 -2.11 5.26
CA GLU A 97 23.28 -1.02 4.95
C GLU A 97 21.92 -1.54 4.46
N MET A 98 21.88 -2.63 3.70
CA MET A 98 20.61 -3.27 3.32
C MET A 98 19.85 -3.80 4.54
N VAL A 99 20.52 -4.54 5.43
CA VAL A 99 19.90 -5.09 6.64
C VAL A 99 19.44 -3.98 7.57
N LYS A 100 20.28 -2.95 7.79
CA LYS A 100 19.98 -1.79 8.63
C LYS A 100 18.73 -1.05 8.16
N LYS A 101 18.59 -0.82 6.84
CA LYS A 101 17.41 -0.14 6.27
C LYS A 101 16.12 -0.94 6.45
N ILE A 102 16.20 -2.28 6.39
CA ILE A 102 15.04 -3.14 6.68
C ILE A 102 14.75 -3.16 8.18
N TRP A 103 15.79 -3.21 9.01
CA TRP A 103 15.65 -3.20 10.45
C TRP A 103 15.00 -1.91 10.96
N ALA A 104 15.28 -0.75 10.35
CA ALA A 104 14.60 0.51 10.68
C ALA A 104 13.07 0.39 10.50
N VAL A 105 12.62 -0.14 9.36
CA VAL A 105 11.20 -0.39 9.09
C VAL A 105 10.63 -1.42 10.07
N PHE A 106 11.40 -2.47 10.37
CA PHE A 106 11.00 -3.48 11.36
C PHE A 106 10.84 -2.89 12.76
N ALA A 107 11.77 -2.03 13.19
CA ALA A 107 11.74 -1.39 14.50
C ALA A 107 10.54 -0.45 14.63
N GLU A 108 10.21 0.31 13.57
CA GLU A 108 9.00 1.13 13.51
C GLU A 108 7.74 0.27 13.69
N ILE A 109 7.61 -0.83 12.94
CA ILE A 109 6.45 -1.74 13.04
C ILE A 109 6.39 -2.42 14.41
N ARG A 110 7.53 -2.83 14.96
CA ARG A 110 7.61 -3.43 16.29
C ARG A 110 7.20 -2.44 17.38
N GLU A 111 7.69 -1.20 17.32
CA GLU A 111 7.30 -0.14 18.26
C GLU A 111 5.80 0.20 18.12
N MET A 112 5.27 0.15 16.89
CA MET A 112 3.85 0.26 16.66
C MET A 112 3.09 -0.87 17.37
N ASN A 113 3.51 -2.13 17.23
CA ASN A 113 2.91 -3.27 17.90
C ASN A 113 2.99 -3.16 19.44
N VAL A 114 4.13 -2.77 20.01
CA VAL A 114 4.29 -2.58 21.47
C VAL A 114 3.35 -1.51 22.03
N LYS A 115 3.17 -0.38 21.33
CA LYS A 115 2.23 0.68 21.76
C LYS A 115 0.75 0.25 21.67
N ILE A 116 0.42 -0.71 20.81
CA ILE A 116 -0.93 -1.29 20.73
C ILE A 116 -1.16 -2.19 21.97
N LEU A 117 -0.18 -3.03 22.30
CA LEU A 117 -0.22 -3.94 23.45
C LEU A 117 -0.33 -3.20 24.80
N SER A 118 0.27 -2.02 24.94
CA SER A 118 0.23 -1.25 26.20
C SER A 118 -1.09 -0.51 26.46
N THR A 119 -1.96 -0.38 25.45
CA THR A 119 -3.16 0.48 25.52
C THR A 119 -4.48 -0.34 25.52
N GLY A 120 -4.43 -1.63 25.19
CA GLY A 120 -5.60 -2.52 25.17
C GLY A 120 -5.36 -3.78 25.99
N GLY A 121 -6.06 -3.90 27.13
CA GLY A 121 -6.08 -5.12 27.92
C GLY A 121 -6.75 -6.28 27.18
N THR A 122 -6.18 -7.48 27.37
CA THR A 122 -6.62 -8.80 26.90
C THR A 122 -6.15 -9.19 25.50
N ILE A 123 -5.28 -10.19 25.47
CA ILE A 123 -4.46 -10.67 24.35
C ILE A 123 -5.14 -11.90 23.74
N GLU A 124 -5.47 -11.86 22.45
CA GLU A 124 -5.58 -13.06 21.62
C GLU A 124 -4.37 -13.10 20.69
N LEU A 125 -3.58 -14.18 20.83
CA LEU A 125 -2.42 -14.46 20.01
C LEU A 125 -2.84 -14.60 18.54
N ASP A 126 -2.00 -14.05 17.67
CA ASP A 126 -1.63 -14.56 16.34
C ASP A 126 -1.96 -13.55 15.21
N GLY A 127 -0.93 -12.87 14.68
CA GLY A 127 -1.05 -11.83 13.64
C GLY A 127 -1.65 -12.32 12.31
N LYS A 128 -1.93 -13.62 12.19
CA LYS A 128 -2.74 -14.23 11.15
C LYS A 128 -4.21 -13.80 11.25
N THR A 129 -4.71 -13.54 12.46
CA THR A 129 -6.09 -13.12 12.72
C THR A 129 -6.31 -11.67 12.26
N VAL A 130 -5.37 -10.75 12.52
CA VAL A 130 -5.50 -9.33 12.15
C VAL A 130 -5.45 -9.09 10.63
N ILE A 131 -4.53 -9.75 9.89
CA ILE A 131 -4.46 -9.62 8.42
C ILE A 131 -5.69 -10.27 7.77
N ARG A 132 -6.13 -11.40 8.32
CA ARG A 132 -7.38 -12.06 7.93
C ARG A 132 -8.58 -11.18 8.22
N ASP A 133 -8.63 -10.49 9.35
CA ASP A 133 -9.72 -9.60 9.73
C ASP A 133 -9.82 -8.36 8.83
N ILE A 134 -8.70 -7.72 8.48
CA ILE A 134 -8.71 -6.58 7.53
C ILE A 134 -9.17 -7.06 6.14
N SER A 135 -8.68 -8.22 5.71
CA SER A 135 -9.07 -8.82 4.42
C SER A 135 -10.55 -9.23 4.43
N ASN A 136 -11.06 -9.73 5.56
CA ASN A 136 -12.46 -10.05 5.78
C ASN A 136 -13.33 -8.79 5.86
N GLU A 137 -12.86 -7.72 6.50
CA GLU A 137 -13.55 -6.44 6.55
C GLU A 137 -13.66 -5.81 5.16
N LEU A 138 -12.58 -5.81 4.37
CA LEU A 138 -12.61 -5.35 2.99
C LEU A 138 -13.55 -6.21 2.15
N ALA A 139 -13.48 -7.53 2.27
CA ALA A 139 -14.38 -8.43 1.55
C ALA A 139 -15.85 -8.23 1.94
N SER A 140 -16.13 -8.05 3.23
CA SER A 140 -17.47 -7.77 3.77
C SER A 140 -18.02 -6.45 3.25
N ARG A 141 -17.22 -5.38 3.30
CA ARG A 141 -17.60 -4.05 2.79
C ARG A 141 -17.78 -4.04 1.27
N ARG A 142 -16.92 -4.75 0.54
CA ARG A 142 -17.04 -4.93 -0.92
C ARG A 142 -18.32 -5.69 -1.26
N ARG A 143 -18.65 -6.76 -0.53
CA ARG A 143 -19.90 -7.49 -0.71
C ARG A 143 -21.10 -6.59 -0.41
N TYR A 144 -21.06 -5.85 0.69
CA TYR A 144 -22.12 -4.94 1.09
C TYR A 144 -22.44 -3.90 0.00
N ILE A 145 -21.43 -3.16 -0.46
CA ILE A 145 -21.67 -2.07 -1.42
C ILE A 145 -22.18 -2.61 -2.76
N ASN A 146 -21.68 -3.78 -3.19
CA ASN A 146 -22.12 -4.44 -4.42
C ASN A 146 -23.54 -5.04 -4.32
N GLU A 147 -24.03 -5.35 -3.12
CA GLU A 147 -25.44 -5.71 -2.92
C GLU A 147 -26.33 -4.47 -2.89
N VAL A 148 -25.91 -3.44 -2.15
CA VAL A 148 -26.68 -2.22 -1.95
C VAL A 148 -26.87 -1.43 -3.25
N ILE A 149 -25.86 -1.36 -4.11
CA ILE A 149 -25.89 -0.62 -5.38
C ILE A 149 -27.02 -1.07 -6.34
N LYS A 150 -27.48 -2.32 -6.22
CA LYS A 150 -28.53 -2.89 -7.08
C LYS A 150 -29.88 -2.20 -6.91
N GLU A 151 -30.09 -1.52 -5.77
CA GLU A 151 -31.35 -0.91 -5.41
C GLU A 151 -31.16 0.58 -5.07
N ARG A 152 -31.80 1.45 -5.84
CA ARG A 152 -31.65 2.91 -5.75
C ARG A 152 -31.90 3.46 -4.35
N ASN A 153 -32.97 3.03 -3.70
CA ASN A 153 -33.35 3.42 -2.33
C ASN A 153 -32.37 2.93 -1.26
N ARG A 154 -31.63 1.84 -1.51
CA ARG A 154 -30.61 1.33 -0.60
C ARG A 154 -29.28 2.03 -0.81
N PHE A 155 -28.90 2.29 -2.06
CA PHE A 155 -27.63 2.93 -2.39
C PHE A 155 -27.64 4.43 -2.24
N VAL A 156 -28.65 5.11 -2.77
CA VAL A 156 -28.74 6.58 -2.79
C VAL A 156 -29.45 7.07 -1.53
N LYS A 157 -28.69 7.71 -0.64
CA LYS A 157 -29.18 8.25 0.63
C LYS A 157 -29.05 9.78 0.60
N PRO A 158 -30.18 10.53 0.56
CA PRO A 158 -30.16 12.00 0.47
C PRO A 158 -29.28 12.67 1.52
N GLU A 159 -29.28 12.17 2.75
CA GLU A 159 -28.46 12.66 3.85
C GLU A 159 -26.96 12.46 3.62
N LEU A 160 -26.55 11.35 2.99
CA LEU A 160 -25.15 11.13 2.62
C LEU A 160 -24.77 12.04 1.44
N VAL A 161 -25.68 12.26 0.50
CA VAL A 161 -25.49 13.24 -0.59
C VAL A 161 -25.27 14.64 0.00
N SER A 162 -26.08 15.05 0.98
CA SER A 162 -25.94 16.34 1.66
C SER A 162 -24.59 16.49 2.39
N VAL A 163 -24.11 15.43 3.06
CA VAL A 163 -22.78 15.41 3.68
C VAL A 163 -21.69 15.62 2.62
N ILE A 164 -21.77 14.94 1.48
CA ILE A 164 -20.79 15.10 0.40
C ILE A 164 -20.88 16.49 -0.24
N THR A 165 -22.07 17.02 -0.49
CA THR A 165 -22.26 18.38 -1.02
C THR A 165 -21.67 19.43 -0.08
N SER A 166 -21.85 19.25 1.24
CA SER A 166 -21.24 20.11 2.25
C SER A 166 -19.70 20.03 2.23
N ALA A 167 -19.16 18.83 2.06
CA ALA A 167 -17.72 18.62 1.91
C ALA A 167 -17.17 19.10 0.56
N MET A 168 -18.00 19.20 -0.48
CA MET A 168 -17.62 19.59 -1.85
C MET A 168 -18.51 20.75 -2.32
N TYR A 169 -18.49 21.88 -1.61
CA TYR A 169 -19.42 23.00 -1.84
C TYR A 169 -19.44 23.57 -3.28
N THR A 170 -18.38 23.34 -4.08
CA THR A 170 -18.31 23.76 -5.49
C THR A 170 -18.96 22.77 -6.47
N MET A 171 -19.40 21.61 -5.99
CA MET A 171 -19.99 20.54 -6.80
C MET A 171 -21.51 20.71 -6.85
N PRO A 172 -22.14 20.66 -8.04
CA PRO A 172 -23.60 20.70 -8.14
C PRO A 172 -24.24 19.40 -7.62
N GLU A 173 -25.04 19.49 -6.56
CA GLU A 173 -25.70 18.35 -5.90
C GLU A 173 -26.52 17.50 -6.87
N GLN A 174 -27.35 18.13 -7.71
CA GLN A 174 -28.16 17.44 -8.70
C GLN A 174 -27.33 16.58 -9.66
N VAL A 175 -26.12 17.04 -9.98
CA VAL A 175 -25.22 16.35 -10.91
C VAL A 175 -24.60 15.13 -10.23
N LEU A 176 -24.26 15.20 -8.94
CA LEU A 176 -23.92 14.01 -8.15
C LEU A 176 -25.10 13.04 -8.08
N PHE A 177 -26.30 13.52 -7.76
CA PHE A 177 -27.49 12.66 -7.67
C PHE A 177 -27.76 11.91 -8.99
N ASN A 178 -27.68 12.58 -10.12
CA ASN A 178 -27.81 11.95 -11.44
C ASN A 178 -26.71 10.91 -11.70
N THR A 179 -25.47 11.20 -11.27
CA THR A 179 -24.35 10.26 -11.39
C THR A 179 -24.56 9.01 -10.54
N LEU A 180 -25.08 9.15 -9.32
CA LEU A 180 -25.39 8.02 -8.45
C LEU A 180 -26.51 7.15 -9.04
N ASN A 181 -27.54 7.77 -9.62
CA ASN A 181 -28.60 7.03 -10.32
C ASN A 181 -28.06 6.28 -11.54
N TYR A 182 -27.21 6.91 -12.35
CA TYR A 182 -26.56 6.25 -13.47
C TYR A 182 -25.77 5.01 -13.03
N ILE A 183 -25.05 5.09 -11.92
CA ILE A 183 -24.29 3.97 -11.35
C ILE A 183 -25.20 2.83 -10.90
N VAL A 184 -26.35 3.13 -10.30
CA VAL A 184 -27.36 2.13 -9.94
C VAL A 184 -27.92 1.46 -11.19
N ASP A 185 -28.26 2.22 -12.23
CA ASP A 185 -28.81 1.67 -13.48
C ASP A 185 -27.79 0.85 -14.26
N ASN A 186 -26.49 1.09 -14.03
CA ASN A 186 -25.38 0.43 -14.71
C ASN A 186 -24.51 -0.38 -13.72
N TYR A 187 -25.09 -0.92 -12.65
CA TYR A 187 -24.34 -1.60 -11.59
C TYR A 187 -23.51 -2.81 -12.08
N ASN A 188 -23.90 -3.42 -13.21
CA ASN A 188 -23.17 -4.53 -13.85
C ASN A 188 -22.14 -4.07 -14.90
N ASP A 189 -22.04 -2.77 -15.20
CA ASP A 189 -21.00 -2.25 -16.11
C ASP A 189 -19.62 -2.44 -15.46
N LYS A 190 -18.67 -2.99 -16.23
CA LYS A 190 -17.29 -3.23 -15.79
C LYS A 190 -16.60 -1.97 -15.27
N ARG A 191 -16.92 -0.79 -15.81
CA ARG A 191 -16.39 0.50 -15.35
C ARG A 191 -16.92 0.83 -13.96
N VAL A 192 -18.20 0.58 -13.70
CA VAL A 192 -18.83 0.85 -12.41
C VAL A 192 -18.29 -0.09 -11.34
N THR A 193 -18.24 -1.40 -11.61
CA THR A 193 -17.66 -2.37 -10.67
C THR A 193 -16.19 -2.09 -10.38
N SER A 194 -15.40 -1.80 -11.42
CA SER A 194 -13.99 -1.42 -11.26
C SER A 194 -13.83 -0.12 -10.46
N LEU A 195 -14.68 0.89 -10.69
CA LEU A 195 -14.62 2.13 -9.92
C LEU A 195 -14.82 1.86 -8.42
N ILE A 196 -15.84 1.09 -8.07
CA ILE A 196 -16.16 0.76 -6.68
C ILE A 196 -14.99 0.02 -6.02
N ASP A 197 -14.48 -0.99 -6.71
CA ASP A 197 -13.40 -1.83 -6.20
C ASP A 197 -12.11 -1.05 -5.97
N GLU A 198 -11.69 -0.23 -6.94
CA GLU A 198 -10.51 0.62 -6.82
C GLU A 198 -10.70 1.70 -5.74
N THR A 199 -11.90 2.26 -5.62
CA THR A 199 -12.21 3.27 -4.58
C THR A 199 -12.12 2.68 -3.19
N LEU A 200 -12.67 1.47 -2.99
CA LEU A 200 -12.58 0.78 -1.71
C LEU A 200 -11.15 0.34 -1.41
N LEU A 201 -10.46 -0.24 -2.38
CA LEU A 201 -9.07 -0.66 -2.21
C LEU A 201 -8.20 0.53 -1.77
N HIS A 202 -8.27 1.64 -2.48
CA HIS A 202 -7.49 2.83 -2.16
C HIS A 202 -7.87 3.43 -0.80
N ALA A 203 -9.16 3.48 -0.45
CA ALA A 203 -9.60 3.96 0.87
C ALA A 203 -9.07 3.06 2.02
N PHE A 204 -9.07 1.74 1.83
CA PHE A 204 -8.54 0.80 2.80
C PHE A 204 -7.02 0.82 2.89
N GLU A 205 -6.30 0.95 1.77
CA GLU A 205 -4.84 1.14 1.76
C GLU A 205 -4.46 2.43 2.51
N TYR A 206 -5.23 3.51 2.33
CA TYR A 206 -5.05 4.73 3.10
C TYR A 206 -5.27 4.52 4.60
N LEU A 207 -6.37 3.85 4.99
CA LEU A 207 -6.67 3.52 6.39
C LEU A 207 -5.60 2.62 7.04
N ASN A 208 -4.99 1.73 6.26
CA ASN A 208 -3.99 0.79 6.73
C ASN A 208 -2.57 1.38 6.78
N SER A 209 -2.26 2.37 5.93
CA SER A 209 -0.94 3.02 5.88
C SER A 209 -0.80 4.19 6.85
N ASP A 210 -1.91 4.81 7.29
CA ASP A 210 -1.92 5.90 8.28
C ASP A 210 -2.56 5.44 9.61
N ARG A 211 -1.74 5.32 10.66
CA ARG A 211 -2.19 4.90 12.00
C ARG A 211 -3.20 5.87 12.64
N ARG A 212 -3.25 7.14 12.20
CA ARG A 212 -4.29 8.12 12.58
C ARG A 212 -5.56 7.98 11.73
N ALA A 213 -5.52 7.24 10.63
CA ALA A 213 -6.68 6.97 9.79
C ALA A 213 -7.50 5.77 10.31
N LYS A 214 -6.90 4.81 11.03
CA LYS A 214 -7.66 3.79 11.78
C LYS A 214 -8.59 4.38 12.84
N ALA A 215 -8.13 5.38 13.61
CA ALA A 215 -9.00 6.13 14.53
C ALA A 215 -10.09 6.94 13.78
N ALA A 216 -9.82 7.32 12.52
CA ALA A 216 -10.81 7.95 11.64
C ALA A 216 -11.84 6.95 11.07
N MET A 217 -11.73 5.64 11.32
CA MET A 217 -12.86 4.71 11.09
C MET A 217 -14.00 4.98 12.09
N ASP A 218 -13.67 5.45 13.28
CA ASP A 218 -14.64 5.90 14.28
C ASP A 218 -15.12 7.33 14.02
N ASP A 219 -14.29 8.15 13.34
CA ASP A 219 -14.62 9.51 12.88
C ASP A 219 -14.70 9.60 11.34
N ILE A 220 -15.85 9.20 10.80
CA ILE A 220 -16.18 9.22 9.37
C ILE A 220 -15.95 10.62 8.76
N LEU A 221 -16.20 11.70 9.50
CA LEU A 221 -16.04 13.08 9.00
C LEU A 221 -14.56 13.40 8.76
N GLN A 222 -13.69 13.00 9.68
CA GLN A 222 -12.26 13.14 9.53
C GLN A 222 -11.74 12.30 8.35
N LEU A 223 -12.24 11.07 8.17
CA LEU A 223 -11.88 10.22 7.02
C LEU A 223 -12.23 10.88 5.68
N ILE A 224 -13.46 11.40 5.55
CA ILE A 224 -13.91 12.08 4.32
C ILE A 224 -13.07 13.33 4.04
N THR A 225 -12.72 14.09 5.07
CA THR A 225 -11.88 15.30 4.92
C THR A 225 -10.50 14.96 4.37
N LYS A 226 -9.85 13.91 4.89
CA LYS A 226 -8.52 13.49 4.44
C LYS A 226 -8.54 12.89 3.03
N LEU A 227 -9.51 12.00 2.74
CA LEU A 227 -9.67 11.44 1.41
C LEU A 227 -10.00 12.50 0.37
N ARG A 228 -10.79 13.53 0.71
CA ARG A 228 -11.06 14.67 -0.18
C ARG A 228 -9.75 15.34 -0.60
N ALA A 229 -8.89 15.67 0.37
CA ALA A 229 -7.61 16.30 0.09
C ALA A 229 -6.72 15.43 -0.81
N LEU A 230 -6.67 14.12 -0.54
CA LEU A 230 -5.92 13.15 -1.33
C LEU A 230 -6.47 13.03 -2.77
N TYR A 231 -7.79 12.93 -2.91
CA TYR A 231 -8.46 12.77 -4.21
C TYR A 231 -8.43 14.04 -5.05
N MET A 232 -8.19 15.20 -4.45
CA MET A 232 -7.98 16.48 -5.16
C MET A 232 -6.50 16.78 -5.48
N ALA A 233 -5.54 16.05 -4.89
CA ALA A 233 -4.12 16.33 -5.08
C ALA A 233 -3.69 16.23 -6.56
N SER A 234 -3.34 17.37 -7.16
CA SER A 234 -3.08 17.48 -8.61
C SER A 234 -1.80 16.77 -9.07
N ARG A 235 -0.82 16.60 -8.17
CA ARG A 235 0.51 16.03 -8.46
C ARG A 235 0.72 14.60 -7.96
N SER A 236 -0.35 13.84 -7.78
CA SER A 236 -0.20 12.44 -7.37
C SER A 236 0.32 11.58 -8.52
N SER A 237 1.33 10.75 -8.23
CA SER A 237 1.86 9.69 -9.11
C SER A 237 1.33 8.31 -8.76
N ASP A 238 0.41 8.21 -7.79
CA ASP A 238 -0.18 6.94 -7.39
C ASP A 238 -1.03 6.34 -8.53
N PRO A 239 -0.67 5.16 -9.08
CA PRO A 239 -1.42 4.54 -10.17
C PRO A 239 -2.87 4.21 -9.81
N GLY A 240 -3.15 3.85 -8.55
CA GLY A 240 -4.50 3.53 -8.09
C GLY A 240 -5.41 4.76 -8.14
N LEU A 241 -4.95 5.87 -7.58
CA LEU A 241 -5.64 7.15 -7.64
C LEU A 241 -5.84 7.66 -9.08
N LEU A 242 -4.84 7.52 -9.95
CA LEU A 242 -4.96 7.93 -11.36
C LEU A 242 -6.04 7.12 -12.09
N LYS A 243 -6.02 5.78 -11.93
CA LYS A 243 -7.04 4.88 -12.50
C LYS A 243 -8.44 5.19 -11.97
N MET A 244 -8.57 5.38 -10.66
CA MET A 244 -9.84 5.73 -10.01
C MET A 244 -10.40 7.05 -10.57
N ARG A 245 -9.53 8.04 -10.81
CA ARG A 245 -9.93 9.32 -11.40
C ARG A 245 -10.40 9.17 -12.83
N GLU A 246 -9.69 8.40 -13.65
CA GLU A 246 -10.06 8.16 -15.04
C GLU A 246 -11.42 7.46 -15.15
N LEU A 247 -11.63 6.39 -14.37
CA LEU A 247 -12.89 5.66 -14.31
C LEU A 247 -14.05 6.56 -13.86
N GLY A 248 -13.86 7.29 -12.77
CA GLY A 248 -14.89 8.19 -12.23
C GLY A 248 -15.24 9.30 -13.21
N GLU A 249 -14.25 9.85 -13.91
CA GLU A 249 -14.46 10.87 -14.93
C GLU A 249 -15.26 10.34 -16.13
N SER A 250 -14.93 9.13 -16.62
CA SER A 250 -15.66 8.45 -17.70
C SER A 250 -17.13 8.23 -17.34
N ILE A 251 -17.41 7.82 -16.10
CA ILE A 251 -18.77 7.59 -15.59
C ILE A 251 -19.53 8.91 -15.46
N VAL A 252 -18.93 9.95 -14.88
CA VAL A 252 -19.57 11.27 -14.74
C VAL A 252 -19.91 11.87 -16.11
N LYS A 253 -19.02 11.75 -17.09
CA LYS A 253 -19.28 12.18 -18.48
C LYS A 253 -20.44 11.41 -19.11
N SER A 254 -20.58 10.12 -18.81
CA SER A 254 -21.67 9.28 -19.31
C SER A 254 -23.00 9.63 -18.64
N ALA A 255 -22.97 9.98 -17.35
CA ALA A 255 -24.16 10.37 -16.60
C ALA A 255 -24.63 11.81 -16.85
N THR A 256 -23.75 12.67 -17.38
CA THR A 256 -23.99 14.13 -17.43
C THR A 256 -23.50 14.73 -18.76
N VAL A 257 -24.44 15.25 -19.56
CA VAL A 257 -24.15 15.87 -20.86
C VAL A 257 -23.85 17.36 -20.69
N GLY A 258 -22.84 17.87 -21.40
CA GLY A 258 -22.59 19.31 -21.55
C GLY A 258 -22.03 20.02 -20.31
N ARG A 259 -21.40 19.29 -19.38
CA ARG A 259 -20.78 19.89 -18.17
C ARG A 259 -19.33 20.27 -18.40
N SER A 260 -18.88 21.33 -17.73
CA SER A 260 -17.49 21.79 -17.80
C SER A 260 -16.53 20.80 -17.12
N ALA A 261 -15.25 20.83 -17.50
CA ALA A 261 -14.22 19.99 -16.89
C ALA A 261 -14.11 20.18 -15.37
N ALA A 262 -14.30 21.41 -14.88
CA ALA A 262 -14.31 21.71 -13.44
C ALA A 262 -15.49 21.03 -12.71
N VAL A 263 -16.69 21.09 -13.29
CA VAL A 263 -17.86 20.40 -12.74
C VAL A 263 -17.62 18.90 -12.72
N ILE A 264 -17.15 18.33 -13.83
CA ILE A 264 -16.85 16.89 -13.93
C ILE A 264 -15.83 16.46 -12.87
N ALA A 265 -14.73 17.20 -12.68
CA ALA A 265 -13.71 16.88 -11.69
C ALA A 265 -14.23 16.96 -10.24
N SER A 266 -15.07 17.94 -9.94
CA SER A 266 -15.71 18.10 -8.62
C SER A 266 -16.69 16.96 -8.34
N VAL A 267 -17.55 16.61 -9.30
CA VAL A 267 -18.55 15.54 -9.18
C VAL A 267 -17.87 14.17 -9.10
N ARG A 268 -16.80 13.94 -9.87
CA ARG A 268 -15.97 12.75 -9.74
C ARG A 268 -15.45 12.60 -8.31
N THR A 269 -14.89 13.66 -7.73
CA THR A 269 -14.37 13.60 -6.36
C THR A 269 -15.49 13.33 -5.36
N GLY A 270 -16.63 13.99 -5.49
CA GLY A 270 -17.81 13.74 -4.67
C GLY A 270 -18.32 12.30 -4.78
N LEU A 271 -18.34 11.73 -5.99
CA LEU A 271 -18.70 10.34 -6.23
C LEU A 271 -17.79 9.37 -5.48
N LEU A 272 -16.48 9.56 -5.55
CA LEU A 272 -15.51 8.71 -4.84
C LEU A 272 -15.71 8.77 -3.32
N LEU A 273 -15.90 9.98 -2.78
CA LEU A 273 -16.17 10.18 -1.37
C LEU A 273 -17.52 9.57 -0.95
N TYR A 274 -18.54 9.66 -1.81
CA TYR A 274 -19.85 9.06 -1.55
C TYR A 274 -19.75 7.54 -1.43
N ILE A 275 -19.03 6.87 -2.35
CA ILE A 275 -18.83 5.41 -2.31
C ILE A 275 -18.19 4.99 -0.98
N VAL A 276 -17.16 5.73 -0.54
CA VAL A 276 -16.53 5.48 0.76
C VAL A 276 -17.53 5.73 1.89
N LEU A 277 -18.14 6.90 1.96
CA LEU A 277 -19.10 7.26 3.01
C LEU A 277 -20.23 6.22 3.12
N ARG A 278 -20.82 5.83 2.00
CA ARG A 278 -21.90 4.82 1.93
C ARG A 278 -21.43 3.46 2.42
N THR A 279 -20.19 3.09 2.15
CA THR A 279 -19.62 1.80 2.56
C THR A 279 -19.24 1.78 4.05
N PHE A 280 -18.77 2.91 4.59
CA PHE A 280 -18.40 3.01 5.99
C PHE A 280 -19.60 3.23 6.92
N SER A 281 -20.71 3.77 6.41
CA SER A 281 -21.99 3.88 7.12
C SER A 281 -22.82 2.59 7.14
N MET A 282 -22.26 1.44 6.73
CA MET A 282 -22.94 0.15 6.70
C MET A 282 -23.70 -0.18 8.00
N LYS A 283 -23.13 0.06 9.18
CA LYS A 283 -23.79 -0.26 10.45
C LYS A 283 -25.04 0.59 10.74
N HIS A 284 -25.16 1.77 10.12
CA HIS A 284 -26.30 2.67 10.31
C HIS A 284 -27.47 2.33 9.36
N TYR A 285 -27.17 1.78 8.18
CA TYR A 285 -28.14 1.50 7.11
C TYR A 285 -28.25 0.00 6.75
N GLY A 286 -27.56 -0.85 7.49
CA GLY A 286 -27.44 -2.29 7.26
C GLY A 286 -28.64 -3.05 7.76
#